data_AF-C8W694-F1
#
_entry.id   AF-C8W694-F1
#
_cell.length_a   1.000
_cell.length_b   1.000
_cell.length_c   1.000
_cell.angle_alpha   90.00
_cell.angle_beta   90.00
_cell.angle_gamma   90.00
#
_symmetry.space_group_name_H-M   'P 1'
#
loop_
_entity.id
_entity.type
_entity.pdbx_description
1 polymer ?
#
loop_
_entity_poly.entity_id
_entity_poly.type
_entity_poly.pdbx_seq_one_letter_code
_entity_poly.pdbx_strand_id
1 'polypeptide(L)'
;MCQQFISILSEKYNFTRVQEDILSKTPSALGRNERRILFETLKPREREFKIFLKEKYEQLNKEDRHFWLVATVDSLLAKGGESAIIDGLLMDVIGRLEVYKVLRQRSEIEGRALKPLVNFGGLSFVLVAMVIITAIILYFLH
;
A
#
# COMPACT_ATOMS: atom_id res chain seq x y z
N MET A 1 4.46 9.53 -10.21
CA MET A 1 4.10 10.38 -9.05
C MET A 1 4.76 9.90 -7.76
N CYS A 2 4.62 8.64 -7.32
CA CYS A 2 5.34 8.16 -6.12
C CYS A 2 6.88 8.09 -6.20
N GLN A 3 7.47 8.40 -7.36
CA GLN A 3 8.92 8.56 -7.56
C GLN A 3 9.54 9.63 -6.65
N GLN A 4 8.77 10.66 -6.28
CA GLN A 4 9.26 11.70 -5.37
C GLN A 4 9.54 11.12 -3.96
N PHE A 5 8.71 10.20 -3.48
CA PHE A 5 8.93 9.53 -2.18
C PHE A 5 10.11 8.55 -2.22
N ILE A 6 10.32 7.89 -3.36
CA ILE A 6 11.52 7.08 -3.59
C ILE A 6 12.76 7.97 -3.56
N SER A 7 12.70 9.16 -4.16
CA SER A 7 13.81 10.13 -4.16
C SER A 7 14.14 10.60 -2.73
N ILE A 8 13.12 10.90 -1.92
CA ILE A 8 13.27 11.27 -0.50
C ILE A 8 13.96 10.16 0.30
N LEU A 9 13.57 8.90 0.09
CA LEU A 9 14.24 7.77 0.75
C LEU A 9 15.65 7.53 0.21
N SER A 10 15.84 7.70 -1.10
CA SER A 10 17.13 7.51 -1.77
C SER A 10 18.17 8.49 -1.26
N GLU A 11 17.81 9.77 -1.11
CA GLU A 11 18.68 10.81 -0.55
C GLU A 11 19.10 10.47 0.90
N LYS A 12 18.18 9.94 1.71
CA LYS A 12 18.46 9.62 3.11
C LYS A 12 19.29 8.34 3.29
N TYR A 13 19.05 7.33 2.46
CA TYR A 13 19.58 5.97 2.65
C TYR A 13 20.54 5.50 1.55
N ASN A 14 20.88 6.38 0.61
CA ASN A 14 21.77 6.15 -0.53
C ASN A 14 21.33 4.92 -1.35
N PHE A 15 20.08 4.91 -1.82
CA PHE A 15 19.60 3.79 -2.62
C PHE A 15 20.28 3.75 -3.98
N THR A 16 20.59 2.53 -4.41
CA THR A 16 21.04 2.27 -5.79
C THR A 16 19.85 2.40 -6.74
N ARG A 17 20.12 2.67 -8.03
CA ARG A 17 19.08 2.70 -9.07
C ARG A 17 18.22 1.43 -9.11
N VAL A 18 18.83 0.28 -8.81
CA VAL A 18 18.11 -1.01 -8.76
C VAL A 18 17.11 -1.03 -7.60
N GLN A 19 17.49 -0.51 -6.44
CA GLN A 19 16.58 -0.43 -5.28
C GLN A 19 15.44 0.56 -5.52
N GLU A 20 15.72 1.70 -6.14
CA GLU A 20 14.70 2.68 -6.53
C GLU A 20 13.67 2.06 -7.49
N ASP A 21 14.15 1.34 -8.51
CA ASP A 21 13.30 0.65 -9.48
C ASP A 21 12.44 -0.42 -8.79
N ILE A 22 13.02 -1.23 -7.91
CA ILE A 22 12.29 -2.22 -7.11
C ILE A 22 11.16 -1.55 -6.31
N LEU A 23 11.43 -0.43 -5.63
CA LEU A 23 10.43 0.27 -4.81
C LEU A 23 9.26 0.82 -5.64
N SER A 24 9.49 1.13 -6.92
CA SER A 24 8.47 1.65 -7.84
C SER A 24 7.54 0.57 -8.42
N LYS A 25 7.97 -0.69 -8.36
CA LYS A 25 7.25 -1.85 -8.94
C LYS A 25 6.23 -2.43 -7.96
N THR A 26 5.22 -3.09 -8.52
CA THR A 26 4.32 -3.97 -7.78
C THR A 26 5.02 -5.28 -7.42
N PRO A 27 4.68 -5.96 -6.32
CA PRO A 27 5.25 -7.26 -5.98
C PRO A 27 5.11 -8.31 -7.10
N SER A 28 4.01 -8.25 -7.87
CA SER A 28 3.77 -9.15 -9.01
C SER A 28 4.74 -8.91 -10.17
N ALA A 29 5.21 -7.68 -10.36
CA ALA A 29 6.13 -7.30 -11.43
C ALA A 29 7.60 -7.61 -11.12
N LEU A 30 7.94 -8.01 -9.88
CA LEU A 30 9.32 -8.29 -9.49
C LEU A 30 9.80 -9.65 -10.01
N GLY A 31 10.96 -9.65 -10.65
CA GLY A 31 11.72 -10.85 -11.02
C GLY A 31 12.41 -11.50 -9.81
N ARG A 32 13.01 -12.68 -10.02
CA ARG A 32 13.65 -13.48 -8.94
C ARG A 32 14.76 -12.71 -8.22
N ASN A 33 15.64 -12.05 -8.97
CA ASN A 33 16.76 -11.30 -8.41
C ASN A 33 16.29 -10.04 -7.65
N GLU A 34 15.28 -9.37 -8.18
CA GLU A 34 14.68 -8.18 -7.55
C GLU A 34 13.98 -8.54 -6.24
N ARG A 35 13.25 -9.66 -6.20
CA ARG A 35 12.66 -10.19 -4.96
C ARG A 35 13.73 -10.48 -3.92
N ARG A 36 14.86 -11.08 -4.34
CA ARG A 36 15.98 -11.32 -3.44
C ARG A 36 16.48 -10.02 -2.82
N ILE A 37 16.75 -9.00 -3.63
CA ILE A 37 17.20 -7.68 -3.15
C ILE A 37 16.14 -7.04 -2.23
N LEU A 38 14.86 -7.14 -2.59
CA LEU A 38 13.76 -6.65 -1.76
C LEU A 38 13.82 -7.29 -0.37
N PHE A 39 13.85 -8.62 -0.27
CA PHE A 39 13.74 -9.33 1.01
C PHE A 39 15.04 -9.34 1.82
N GLU A 40 16.20 -9.34 1.18
CA GLU A 40 17.50 -9.35 1.86
C GLU A 40 17.96 -7.94 2.28
N THR A 41 17.57 -6.89 1.55
CA THR A 41 18.12 -5.54 1.75
C THR A 41 17.08 -4.51 2.16
N LEU A 42 15.96 -4.41 1.42
CA LEU A 42 14.99 -3.33 1.63
C LEU A 42 14.01 -3.65 2.76
N LYS A 43 13.46 -4.87 2.78
CA LYS A 43 12.44 -5.33 3.73
C LYS A 43 12.92 -5.30 5.19
N PRO A 44 14.16 -5.71 5.53
CA PRO A 44 14.64 -5.65 6.92
C PRO A 44 14.65 -4.22 7.48
N ARG A 45 14.83 -3.23 6.60
CA ARG A 45 14.91 -1.80 6.94
C ARG A 45 13.58 -1.06 6.76
N GLU A 46 12.51 -1.77 6.40
CA GLU A 46 11.19 -1.19 6.16
C GLU A 46 10.67 -0.36 7.34
N ARG A 47 10.95 -0.83 8.58
CA ARG A 47 10.56 -0.09 9.78
C ARG A 47 11.23 1.27 9.86
N GLU A 48 12.51 1.36 9.53
CA GLU A 48 13.27 2.63 9.50
C GLU A 48 12.64 3.58 8.48
N PHE A 49 12.33 3.08 7.28
CA PHE A 49 11.72 3.88 6.22
C PHE A 49 10.37 4.45 6.66
N LYS A 50 9.53 3.63 7.31
CA LYS A 50 8.23 4.06 7.83
C LYS A 50 8.35 5.13 8.90
N ILE A 51 9.29 4.98 9.85
CA ILE A 51 9.53 5.97 10.89
C ILE A 51 9.93 7.30 10.26
N PHE A 52 10.90 7.29 9.35
CA PHE A 52 11.36 8.50 8.67
C PHE A 52 10.24 9.18 7.87
N LEU A 53 9.47 8.42 7.09
CA LEU A 53 8.35 8.97 6.32
C LEU A 53 7.24 9.50 7.23
N LYS A 54 7.00 8.85 8.38
CA LYS A 54 6.02 9.30 9.37
C LYS A 54 6.42 10.60 10.02
N GLU A 55 7.68 10.73 10.45
CA GLU A 55 8.21 11.99 10.99
C GLU A 55 8.07 13.14 9.97
N LYS A 56 8.41 12.87 8.70
CA LYS A 56 8.20 13.82 7.62
C LYS A 56 6.72 14.19 7.48
N TYR A 57 5.83 13.22 7.42
CA TYR A 57 4.39 13.42 7.25
C TYR A 57 3.76 14.21 8.41
N GLU A 58 4.18 13.96 9.64
CA GLU A 58 3.69 14.67 10.83
C GLU A 58 4.07 16.16 10.83
N GLN A 59 5.19 16.52 10.21
CA GLN A 59 5.64 17.91 10.07
C GLN A 59 4.91 18.67 8.94
N LEU A 60 4.18 17.97 8.06
CA LEU A 60 3.48 18.59 6.94
C LEU A 60 2.21 19.32 7.39
N ASN A 61 1.90 20.40 6.69
CA ASN A 61 0.61 21.07 6.80
C ASN A 61 -0.51 20.22 6.15
N LYS A 62 -1.76 20.66 6.27
CA LYS A 62 -2.92 19.92 5.76
C LYS A 62 -2.90 19.74 4.23
N GLU A 63 -2.44 20.73 3.49
CA GLU A 63 -2.39 20.70 2.01
C GLU A 63 -1.36 19.69 1.53
N ASP A 64 -0.17 19.70 2.12
CA ASP A 64 0.91 18.77 1.80
C ASP A 64 0.55 17.32 2.17
N ARG A 65 -0.13 17.11 3.31
CA ARG A 65 -0.66 15.78 3.66
C ARG A 65 -1.71 15.30 2.65
N HIS A 66 -2.57 16.21 2.19
CA HIS A 66 -3.53 15.89 1.14
C HIS A 66 -2.83 15.54 -0.18
N PHE A 67 -1.75 16.24 -0.53
CA PHE A 67 -0.92 15.90 -1.68
C PHE A 67 -0.36 14.48 -1.58
N TRP A 68 0.15 14.06 -0.42
CA TRP A 68 0.63 12.69 -0.21
C TRP A 68 -0.44 11.64 -0.45
N LEU A 69 -1.65 11.88 0.06
CA LEU A 69 -2.81 11.02 -0.15
C LEU A 69 -3.16 10.92 -1.65
N VAL A 70 -3.30 12.07 -2.33
CA VAL A 70 -3.65 12.13 -3.75
C VAL A 70 -2.59 11.44 -4.60
N ALA A 71 -1.30 11.73 -4.38
CA ALA A 71 -0.21 11.11 -5.12
C ALA A 71 -0.16 9.58 -4.95
N THR A 72 -0.44 9.09 -3.73
CA THR A 72 -0.53 7.66 -3.44
C THR A 72 -1.72 7.01 -4.15
N VAL A 73 -2.89 7.66 -4.13
CA VAL A 73 -4.10 7.18 -4.83
C VAL A 73 -3.90 7.17 -6.35
N ASP A 74 -3.31 8.22 -6.93
CA ASP A 74 -3.03 8.28 -8.36
C ASP A 74 -2.07 7.18 -8.79
N SER A 75 -1.05 6.90 -7.95
CA SER A 75 -0.11 5.81 -8.16
C SER A 75 -0.78 4.44 -8.14
N LEU A 76 -1.77 4.23 -7.27
CA LEU A 76 -2.58 3.01 -7.20
C LEU A 76 -3.51 2.88 -8.41
N LEU A 77 -4.22 3.95 -8.79
CA LEU A 77 -5.12 3.97 -9.95
C LEU A 77 -4.36 3.65 -11.24
N ALA A 78 -3.16 4.22 -11.42
CA ALA A 78 -2.30 3.94 -12.56
C ALA A 78 -1.88 2.47 -12.67
N LYS A 79 -1.87 1.73 -11.54
CA LYS A 79 -1.53 0.30 -11.48
C LYS A 79 -2.75 -0.61 -11.31
N GLY A 80 -3.95 -0.09 -11.58
CA GLY A 80 -5.20 -0.86 -11.50
C GLY A 80 -5.55 -1.31 -10.08
N GLY A 81 -5.16 -0.53 -9.06
CA GLY A 81 -5.42 -0.81 -7.65
C GLY A 81 -4.35 -1.65 -6.95
N GLU A 82 -3.33 -2.12 -7.67
CA GLU A 82 -2.20 -2.83 -7.08
C GLU A 82 -1.15 -1.85 -6.54
N SER A 83 -0.78 -2.00 -5.27
CA SER A 83 0.24 -1.16 -4.63
C SER A 83 1.63 -1.51 -5.10
N ALA A 84 2.39 -0.52 -5.56
CA ALA A 84 3.85 -0.64 -5.56
C ALA A 84 4.36 -0.78 -4.12
N ILE A 85 5.61 -1.22 -3.98
CA ILE A 85 6.22 -1.38 -2.66
C ILE A 85 6.23 -0.04 -1.91
N ILE A 86 6.58 1.07 -2.59
CA ILE A 86 6.54 2.41 -1.99
C ILE A 86 5.11 2.84 -1.62
N ASP A 87 4.11 2.51 -2.45
CA ASP A 87 2.71 2.84 -2.17
C ASP A 87 2.27 2.17 -0.86
N GLY A 88 2.68 0.91 -0.64
CA GLY A 88 2.43 0.19 0.61
C GLY A 88 3.05 0.86 1.84
N LEU A 89 4.26 1.43 1.73
CA LEU A 89 4.89 2.19 2.82
C LEU A 89 4.11 3.46 3.13
N LEU A 90 3.72 4.21 2.11
CA LEU A 90 2.96 5.46 2.25
C LEU A 90 1.58 5.19 2.83
N MET A 91 0.92 4.11 2.42
CA MET A 91 -0.36 3.71 2.98
C MET A 91 -0.28 3.37 4.47
N ASP A 92 0.85 2.82 4.94
CA ASP A 92 1.08 2.58 6.37
C ASP A 92 1.35 3.87 7.17
N VAL A 93 1.85 4.92 6.52
CA VAL A 93 2.12 6.22 7.13
C VAL A 93 0.87 7.10 7.15
N ILE A 94 0.17 7.20 6.02
CA ILE A 94 -1.04 8.02 5.86
C ILE A 94 -2.23 7.37 6.57
N GLY A 95 -2.38 6.05 6.40
CA GLY A 95 -3.52 5.28 6.88
C GLY A 95 -4.23 4.56 5.72
N ARG A 96 -4.17 3.22 5.73
CA ARG A 96 -4.71 2.38 4.66
C ARG A 96 -6.19 2.64 4.37
N LEU A 97 -7.01 2.81 5.41
CA LEU A 97 -8.46 3.02 5.27
C LEU A 97 -8.78 4.32 4.53
N GLU A 98 -8.06 5.40 4.84
CA GLU A 98 -8.25 6.68 4.17
C GLU A 98 -7.86 6.59 2.70
N VAL A 99 -6.71 5.99 2.41
CA VAL A 99 -6.25 5.77 1.02
C VAL A 99 -7.26 4.93 0.24
N TYR A 100 -7.74 3.81 0.80
CA TYR A 100 -8.72 2.97 0.11
C TYR A 100 -10.08 3.66 -0.10
N LYS A 101 -10.53 4.47 0.86
CA LYS A 101 -11.77 5.24 0.71
C LYS A 101 -11.68 6.18 -0.47
N VAL A 102 -10.60 6.96 -0.57
CA VAL A 102 -10.40 7.91 -1.67
C VAL A 102 -10.15 7.17 -2.99
N LEU A 103 -9.38 6.08 -2.98
CA LEU A 103 -9.16 5.24 -4.16
C LEU A 103 -10.48 4.73 -4.74
N ARG A 104 -11.37 4.21 -3.89
CA ARG A 104 -12.68 3.72 -4.32
C ARG A 104 -13.54 4.84 -4.91
N GLN A 105 -13.66 5.96 -4.20
CA GLN A 105 -14.41 7.12 -4.69
C GLN A 105 -13.90 7.59 -6.05
N ARG A 106 -12.58 7.70 -6.22
CA ARG A 106 -12.00 8.12 -7.51
C ARG A 106 -12.16 7.06 -8.60
N SER A 107 -12.05 5.78 -8.29
CA SER A 107 -12.31 4.72 -9.28
C SER A 107 -13.75 4.72 -9.78
N GLU A 108 -14.72 5.02 -8.91
CA GLU A 108 -16.14 5.11 -9.25
C GLU A 108 -16.40 6.35 -10.14
N ILE A 109 -15.81 7.50 -9.81
CA ILE A 109 -15.92 8.74 -10.59
C ILE A 109 -15.25 8.60 -11.97
N GLU A 110 -14.06 8.00 -12.03
CA GLU A 110 -13.29 7.85 -13.27
C GLU A 110 -13.70 6.63 -14.11
N GLY A 111 -14.63 5.80 -13.62
CA GLY A 111 -15.10 4.58 -14.30
C GLY A 111 -14.01 3.51 -14.48
N ARG A 112 -12.99 3.50 -13.62
CA ARG A 112 -11.86 2.56 -13.72
C ARG A 112 -12.12 1.30 -12.90
N ALA A 113 -12.12 0.14 -13.55
CA ALA A 113 -12.18 -1.14 -12.86
C ALA A 113 -10.89 -1.39 -12.07
N LEU A 114 -10.99 -1.44 -10.73
CA LEU A 114 -9.90 -1.87 -9.87
C LEU A 114 -9.78 -3.39 -9.96
N LYS A 115 -8.55 -3.92 -10.05
CA LYS A 115 -8.31 -5.34 -9.81
C LYS A 115 -8.79 -5.67 -8.39
N PRO A 116 -9.40 -6.86 -8.16
CA PRO A 116 -9.83 -7.24 -6.82
C PRO A 116 -8.64 -7.08 -5.86
N LEU A 117 -8.83 -6.21 -4.86
CA LEU A 117 -7.81 -5.88 -3.87
C LEU A 117 -7.46 -7.16 -3.11
N VAL A 118 -6.32 -7.76 -3.45
CA VAL A 118 -5.85 -9.04 -2.90
C VAL A 118 -5.71 -8.99 -1.36
N ASN A 119 -5.61 -7.79 -0.79
CA ASN A 119 -5.44 -7.54 0.64
C ASN A 119 -6.74 -7.20 1.40
N PHE A 120 -7.90 -7.09 0.73
CA PHE A 120 -9.20 -6.89 1.41
C PHE A 120 -9.84 -8.22 1.86
N GLY A 121 -9.26 -9.35 1.44
CA GLY A 121 -9.80 -10.69 1.70
C GLY A 121 -9.89 -11.06 3.19
N GLY A 122 -9.00 -10.54 4.05
CA GLY A 122 -8.93 -10.98 5.45
C GLY A 122 -10.17 -10.65 6.28
N LEU A 123 -10.59 -9.38 6.31
CA LEU A 123 -11.68 -8.93 7.19
C LEU A 123 -13.06 -9.40 6.71
N SER A 124 -13.31 -9.36 5.40
CA SER A 124 -14.60 -9.80 4.85
C SER A 124 -14.76 -11.31 4.94
N PHE A 125 -13.69 -12.09 4.74
CA PHE A 125 -13.69 -13.53 4.94
C PHE A 125 -13.90 -13.91 6.41
N VAL A 126 -13.29 -13.21 7.36
CA VAL A 126 -13.50 -13.44 8.80
C VAL A 126 -14.96 -13.21 9.19
N LEU A 127 -15.59 -12.14 8.69
CA LEU A 127 -17.00 -11.86 8.96
C LEU A 127 -17.92 -12.95 8.39
N VAL A 128 -17.68 -13.38 7.15
CA VAL A 128 -18.45 -14.46 6.53
C VAL A 128 -18.23 -15.79 7.27
N ALA A 129 -16.99 -16.11 7.63
CA ALA A 129 -16.66 -17.31 8.40
C ALA A 129 -17.34 -17.32 9.77
N MET A 130 -17.38 -16.18 10.46
CA MET A 130 -18.07 -16.05 11.74
C MET A 130 -19.57 -16.35 11.60
N VAL A 131 -20.24 -15.79 10.59
CA VAL A 131 -21.67 -16.06 10.32
C VAL A 131 -21.92 -17.54 10.04
N ILE A 132 -21.06 -18.19 9.24
CA ILE A 132 -21.17 -19.62 8.94
C ILE A 132 -21.00 -20.47 10.19
N ILE A 133 -19.99 -20.18 11.03
CA ILE A 133 -19.76 -20.90 12.29
C ILE A 133 -20.97 -20.74 13.22
N THR A 134 -21.49 -19.52 13.38
CA THR A 134 -22.67 -19.26 14.22
C THR A 134 -23.89 -20.03 13.70
N ALA A 135 -24.11 -20.07 12.38
CA ALA A 135 -25.22 -20.83 11.79
C ALA A 135 -25.10 -22.34 12.02
N ILE A 136 -23.88 -22.89 11.90
CA ILE A 136 -23.61 -24.32 12.18
C ILE A 136 -23.88 -24.64 13.66
N ILE A 137 -23.41 -23.79 14.58
CA ILE A 137 -23.64 -23.98 16.02
C ILE A 137 -25.14 -23.97 16.33
N LEU A 138 -25.89 -23.00 15.78
CA LEU A 138 -27.34 -22.93 15.95
C LEU A 138 -28.05 -24.14 15.37
N TYR A 139 -27.59 -24.67 14.22
CA TYR A 139 -28.17 -25.87 13.61
C TYR A 139 -27.97 -27.14 14.46
N PHE A 140 -26.87 -27.27 15.20
CA PHE A 140 -26.66 -28.41 16.10
C PHE A 140 -27.30 -28.25 17.49
N LEU A 141 -27.58 -27.01 17.90
CA LEU A 141 -28.27 -26.70 19.15
C LEU A 141 -29.80 -26.82 19.02
N HIS A 142 -30.33 -26.84 17.80
CA HIS A 142 -31.75 -26.84 17.52
C HIS A 142 -32.23 -28.11 16.81
#